data_AF-A0A0N0NJ34-F1
#
_entry.id   AF-A0A0N0NJ34-F1
#
_cell.length_a   1.000
_cell.length_b   1.000
_cell.length_c   1.000
_cell.angle_alpha   90.00
_cell.angle_beta   90.00
_cell.angle_gamma   90.00
#
_symmetry.space_group_name_H-M   'P 1'
#
loop_
_entity.id
_entity.type
_entity.pdbx_description
1 polymer ?
#
loop_
_entity_poly.entity_id
_entity_poly.type
_entity_poly.pdbx_seq_one_letter_code
_entity_poly.pdbx_strand_id
1 'polypeptide(L)'
;MKPAQAAAGPTTYDATQISPPQYGYPIATSAPQRVPILSSQYSVERRTPDDAEHEKVKREKDSPDQLHSAPKYNVDHQSICFFVNLFCYQGQKRYDFPVLDFLPSMMEDFGSDSAASKAALAVSRMSLADQYSGTDVRLQTGHEYGEALVMASKRLRDPTKAYDDDTFLAVWLLSTYEAVQSILNHRRIGQTRTLEEEWQSHISHVRGAMQLMKMRGSSQLRTPQGEKMYRVFKAAIQMRLFILNSVTSREFDEMEMDVWKEEHEFTPSKTANTATAFFHKVARLIEKINAFLFARRQSDDDEAFIKQANEFISYGESVDKEMVDWSKHEDYWDSMPIQSPAKGTTWAIYPTLAQCWFFSPWVYLYWIRFHIGRLKLYEALIELSQMNATSPAATEATKLADSLQIESYKLHIRSAASALIGMTAYAIGDVSNRGTFNSAASGKWPGRTFQEINVVAALQLVIPLKACLRSEHTTADQKGAIDLAITHIGDGLRRQPLHVA
;
A
#
# COMPACT_ATOMS: atom_id res chain seq x y z
N MET A 1 49.41 2.22 37.13
CA MET A 1 48.52 1.03 37.23
C MET A 1 47.37 1.21 36.27
N LYS A 2 47.15 0.22 35.40
CA LYS A 2 46.06 0.10 34.41
C LYS A 2 44.83 -0.58 35.10
N PRO A 3 43.67 -0.79 34.44
CA PRO A 3 42.37 -0.20 34.76
C PRO A 3 41.31 -1.22 35.25
N ALA A 4 40.07 -0.75 35.52
CA ALA A 4 38.90 -1.62 35.67
C ALA A 4 37.85 -1.32 34.59
N GLN A 5 37.60 -2.32 33.74
CA GLN A 5 36.52 -2.39 32.75
C GLN A 5 35.25 -2.93 33.44
N ALA A 6 34.08 -2.35 33.13
CA ALA A 6 32.78 -2.97 33.39
C ALA A 6 32.19 -3.40 32.05
N ALA A 7 32.07 -4.71 31.85
CA ALA A 7 31.40 -5.33 30.72
C ALA A 7 29.92 -5.55 31.07
N ALA A 8 29.01 -4.96 30.30
CA ALA A 8 27.61 -5.36 30.26
C ALA A 8 27.44 -6.37 29.11
N GLY A 9 27.11 -7.61 29.44
CA GLY A 9 26.84 -8.67 28.47
C GLY A 9 25.45 -8.50 27.81
N PRO A 10 25.22 -9.11 26.64
CA PRO A 10 23.94 -9.06 25.96
C PRO A 10 22.95 -10.04 26.61
N THR A 11 21.79 -9.53 27.02
CA THR A 11 20.62 -10.34 27.38
C THR A 11 20.09 -11.06 26.14
N THR A 12 20.28 -12.37 26.10
CA THR A 12 19.66 -13.27 25.13
C THR A 12 18.17 -13.44 25.45
N TYR A 13 17.30 -12.97 24.57
CA TYR A 13 15.86 -13.25 24.62
C TYR A 13 15.58 -14.62 23.99
N ASP A 14 15.03 -15.56 24.77
CA ASP A 14 14.58 -16.86 24.29
C ASP A 14 13.19 -16.71 23.65
N ALA A 15 13.14 -16.79 22.31
CA ALA A 15 11.95 -16.53 21.51
C ALA A 15 11.05 -17.75 21.28
N THR A 16 11.21 -18.82 22.08
CA THR A 16 10.49 -20.09 21.85
C THR A 16 9.18 -20.27 22.63
N GLN A 17 8.79 -19.31 23.49
CA GLN A 17 7.57 -19.43 24.32
C GLN A 17 6.70 -18.17 24.38
N ILE A 18 6.41 -17.53 23.24
CA ILE A 18 5.49 -16.39 23.21
C ILE A 18 4.31 -16.73 22.31
N SER A 19 3.19 -17.07 22.95
CA SER A 19 1.89 -17.09 22.27
C SER A 19 1.44 -15.65 22.03
N PRO A 20 0.99 -15.29 20.81
CA PRO A 20 0.55 -13.92 20.53
C PRO A 20 -0.71 -13.57 21.33
N PRO A 21 -0.91 -12.28 21.69
CA PRO A 21 -2.22 -11.82 22.13
C PRO A 21 -3.23 -12.07 21.01
N GLN A 22 -4.31 -12.80 21.34
CA GLN A 22 -5.44 -12.99 20.43
C GLN A 22 -6.17 -11.65 20.28
N TYR A 23 -5.92 -10.95 19.18
CA TYR A 23 -6.79 -9.85 18.75
C TYR A 23 -8.14 -10.46 18.35
N GLY A 24 -9.11 -10.34 19.25
CA GLY A 24 -10.44 -10.92 19.11
C GLY A 24 -11.20 -10.29 17.94
N TYR A 25 -11.29 -11.02 16.83
CA TYR A 25 -12.41 -10.92 15.91
C TYR A 25 -13.42 -12.02 16.29
N PRO A 26 -14.74 -11.76 16.31
CA PRO A 26 -15.72 -12.83 16.48
C PRO A 26 -15.62 -13.79 15.29
N ILE A 27 -15.00 -14.95 15.51
CA ILE A 27 -15.02 -16.07 14.57
C ILE A 27 -16.45 -16.62 14.61
N ALA A 28 -17.17 -16.50 13.50
CA ALA A 28 -18.41 -17.24 13.31
C ALA A 28 -18.08 -18.75 13.34
N THR A 29 -18.44 -19.42 14.42
CA THR A 29 -18.30 -20.88 14.55
C THR A 29 -19.39 -21.56 13.73
N SER A 30 -19.12 -21.81 12.45
CA SER A 30 -19.79 -22.86 11.68
C SER A 30 -18.74 -23.65 10.92
N ALA A 31 -18.37 -24.80 11.48
CA ALA A 31 -17.47 -25.75 10.84
C ALA A 31 -18.09 -26.30 9.54
N PRO A 32 -17.39 -26.30 8.39
CA PRO A 32 -17.85 -27.00 7.22
C PRO A 32 -17.70 -28.52 7.41
N GLN A 33 -18.80 -29.25 7.24
CA GLN A 33 -18.82 -30.71 7.21
C GLN A 33 -17.89 -31.23 6.11
N ARG A 34 -16.93 -32.09 6.48
CA ARG A 34 -16.08 -32.81 5.53
C ARG A 34 -16.91 -33.85 4.79
N VAL A 35 -16.95 -33.75 3.46
CA VAL A 35 -17.38 -34.84 2.57
C VAL A 35 -16.18 -35.79 2.37
N PRO A 36 -16.33 -37.12 2.46
CA PRO A 36 -15.22 -38.05 2.31
C PRO A 36 -14.77 -38.17 0.85
N ILE A 37 -13.46 -38.03 0.61
CA ILE A 37 -12.81 -38.35 -0.67
C ILE A 37 -12.61 -39.88 -0.72
N LEU A 38 -13.23 -40.52 -1.71
CA LEU A 38 -13.03 -41.93 -2.05
C LEU A 38 -11.62 -42.14 -2.60
N SER A 39 -10.79 -42.88 -1.85
CA SER A 39 -9.46 -43.33 -2.27
C SER A 39 -9.58 -44.51 -3.24
N SER A 40 -9.34 -44.27 -4.52
CA SER A 40 -9.10 -45.33 -5.50
C SER A 40 -7.67 -45.86 -5.33
N GLN A 41 -7.57 -47.13 -4.93
CA GLN A 41 -6.34 -47.91 -4.83
C GLN A 41 -5.84 -48.27 -6.23
N TYR A 42 -4.62 -47.86 -6.59
CA TYR A 42 -3.88 -48.47 -7.68
C TYR A 42 -2.76 -49.33 -7.11
N SER A 43 -2.95 -50.65 -7.20
CA SER A 43 -1.94 -51.65 -6.92
C SER A 43 -0.91 -51.68 -8.05
N VAL A 44 0.36 -51.48 -7.73
CA VAL A 44 1.49 -51.64 -8.65
C VAL A 44 1.90 -53.12 -8.62
N GLU A 45 1.51 -53.88 -9.65
CA GLU A 45 2.02 -55.24 -9.87
C GLU A 45 3.12 -55.21 -10.93
N ARG A 46 4.34 -55.58 -10.54
CA ARG A 46 5.47 -55.83 -11.46
C ARG A 46 5.21 -57.14 -12.21
N ARG A 47 5.32 -57.12 -13.54
CA ARG A 47 5.59 -58.33 -14.34
C ARG A 47 6.68 -58.06 -15.37
N THR A 48 7.52 -59.08 -15.51
CA THR A 48 8.73 -59.21 -16.33
C THR A 48 8.44 -59.39 -17.83
N PRO A 49 9.45 -59.20 -18.69
CA PRO A 49 9.31 -59.31 -20.14
C PRO A 49 9.49 -60.76 -20.61
N ASP A 50 8.55 -61.27 -21.40
CA ASP A 50 8.81 -62.03 -22.63
C ASP A 50 7.49 -62.55 -23.22
N ASP A 51 7.58 -62.89 -24.51
CA ASP A 51 6.60 -63.58 -25.36
C ASP A 51 5.63 -62.69 -26.16
N ALA A 52 6.16 -62.32 -27.34
CA ALA A 52 5.41 -61.92 -28.51
C ALA A 52 4.57 -63.09 -29.04
N GLU A 53 3.31 -62.85 -29.40
CA GLU A 53 2.72 -63.44 -30.60
C GLU A 53 1.47 -62.68 -31.07
N HIS A 54 1.30 -62.69 -32.38
CA HIS A 54 0.40 -61.87 -33.17
C HIS A 54 -1.08 -62.20 -32.97
N GLU A 55 -1.90 -61.18 -32.69
CA GLU A 55 -3.33 -61.24 -33.00
C GLU A 55 -3.80 -59.99 -33.76
N LYS A 56 -4.25 -60.21 -35.01
CA LYS A 56 -4.71 -59.19 -35.96
C LYS A 56 -6.07 -58.67 -35.52
N VAL A 57 -6.11 -57.48 -34.92
CA VAL A 57 -7.36 -56.74 -34.69
C VAL A 57 -7.77 -56.02 -35.99
N LYS A 58 -8.99 -56.33 -36.44
CA LYS A 58 -9.67 -55.70 -37.58
C LYS A 58 -9.76 -54.18 -37.37
N ARG A 59 -9.33 -53.41 -38.37
CA ARG A 59 -9.63 -51.97 -38.46
C ARG A 59 -11.13 -51.78 -38.73
N GLU A 60 -11.89 -51.49 -37.68
CA GLU A 60 -13.11 -50.70 -37.84
C GLU A 60 -12.70 -49.26 -38.13
N LYS A 61 -13.33 -48.66 -39.14
CA LYS A 61 -13.18 -47.24 -39.44
C LYS A 61 -13.97 -46.47 -38.40
N ASP A 62 -13.33 -46.15 -37.28
CA ASP A 62 -13.85 -45.13 -36.39
C ASP A 62 -13.87 -43.80 -37.14
N SER A 63 -15.04 -43.18 -37.11
CA SER A 63 -15.26 -41.80 -37.54
C SER A 63 -14.27 -40.90 -36.80
N PRO A 64 -13.77 -39.82 -37.39
CA PRO A 64 -12.81 -38.96 -36.70
C PRO A 64 -13.46 -38.45 -35.41
N ASP A 65 -12.98 -38.97 -34.28
CA ASP A 65 -13.25 -38.44 -32.96
C ASP A 65 -13.13 -36.92 -33.08
N GLN A 66 -14.23 -36.23 -32.78
CA GLN A 66 -14.18 -34.82 -32.50
C GLN A 66 -13.13 -34.66 -31.40
N LEU A 67 -11.94 -34.19 -31.77
CA LEU A 67 -11.00 -33.65 -30.80
C LEU A 67 -11.81 -32.61 -30.02
N HIS A 68 -12.23 -32.97 -28.81
CA HIS A 68 -12.72 -32.01 -27.85
C HIS A 68 -11.62 -30.95 -27.78
N SER A 69 -11.90 -29.76 -28.31
CA SER A 69 -10.98 -28.63 -28.19
C SER A 69 -10.59 -28.54 -26.73
N ALA A 70 -9.28 -28.47 -26.45
CA ALA A 70 -8.79 -28.23 -25.10
C ALA A 70 -9.68 -27.16 -24.43
N PRO A 71 -10.13 -27.36 -23.17
CA PRO A 71 -11.13 -26.49 -22.56
C PRO A 71 -10.71 -25.04 -22.76
N LYS A 72 -11.57 -24.25 -23.43
CA LYS A 72 -11.30 -22.83 -23.65
C LYS A 72 -11.10 -22.20 -22.28
N TYR A 73 -9.87 -21.82 -21.96
CA TYR A 73 -9.54 -21.16 -20.71
C TYR A 73 -10.40 -19.90 -20.59
N ASN A 74 -11.25 -19.83 -19.56
CA ASN A 74 -12.00 -18.63 -19.26
C ASN A 74 -11.04 -17.61 -18.63
N VAL A 75 -10.49 -16.72 -19.47
CA VAL A 75 -9.52 -15.70 -19.07
C VAL A 75 -10.11 -14.77 -18.02
N ASP A 76 -11.40 -14.45 -18.08
CA ASP A 76 -12.10 -13.63 -17.09
C ASP A 76 -12.07 -14.32 -15.72
N HIS A 77 -12.45 -15.59 -15.68
CA HIS A 77 -12.43 -16.38 -14.44
C HIS A 77 -11.01 -16.54 -13.88
N GLN A 78 -9.99 -16.76 -14.72
CA GLN A 78 -8.60 -16.82 -14.25
C GLN A 78 -8.13 -15.48 -13.69
N SER A 79 -8.49 -14.38 -14.35
CA SER A 79 -8.13 -13.02 -13.93
C SER A 79 -8.76 -12.69 -12.58
N ILE A 80 -10.04 -13.05 -12.36
CA ILE A 80 -10.72 -12.81 -11.09
C ILE A 80 -10.14 -13.67 -9.96
N CYS A 81 -9.86 -14.95 -10.22
CA CYS A 81 -9.20 -15.83 -9.25
C CYS A 81 -7.79 -15.32 -8.90
N PHE A 82 -7.06 -14.82 -9.89
CA PHE A 82 -5.76 -14.19 -9.68
C PHE A 82 -5.89 -12.92 -8.83
N PHE A 83 -6.86 -12.04 -9.11
CA PHE A 83 -7.15 -10.86 -8.30
C PHE A 83 -7.40 -11.23 -6.84
N VAL A 84 -8.33 -12.16 -6.60
CA VAL A 84 -8.70 -12.63 -5.25
C VAL A 84 -7.51 -13.24 -4.53
N ASN A 85 -6.74 -14.09 -5.22
CA ASN A 85 -5.55 -14.70 -4.64
C ASN A 85 -4.54 -13.61 -4.21
N LEU A 86 -4.23 -12.67 -5.10
CA LEU A 86 -3.17 -11.69 -4.91
C LEU A 86 -3.52 -10.64 -3.85
N PHE A 87 -4.72 -10.05 -3.93
CA PHE A 87 -5.11 -8.94 -3.08
C PHE A 87 -5.78 -9.37 -1.76
N CYS A 88 -6.42 -10.55 -1.74
CA CYS A 88 -7.22 -10.97 -0.58
C CYS A 88 -6.56 -12.13 0.18
N TYR A 89 -6.19 -13.21 -0.53
CA TYR A 89 -5.74 -14.44 0.13
C TYR A 89 -4.25 -14.42 0.52
N GLN A 90 -3.36 -14.01 -0.37
CA GLN A 90 -1.92 -13.98 -0.08
C GLN A 90 -1.59 -13.02 1.06
N GLY A 91 -2.23 -11.84 1.07
CA GLY A 91 -2.14 -10.87 2.16
C GLY A 91 -2.41 -11.51 3.52
N GLN A 92 -3.52 -12.23 3.64
CA GLN A 92 -3.90 -12.94 4.87
C GLN A 92 -2.98 -14.11 5.19
N LYS A 93 -2.80 -15.06 4.27
CA LYS A 93 -2.14 -16.35 4.57
C LYS A 93 -0.64 -16.24 4.79
N ARG A 94 0.04 -15.34 4.09
CA ARG A 94 1.50 -15.24 4.13
C ARG A 94 2.02 -14.11 4.99
N TYR A 95 1.25 -13.04 5.09
CA TYR A 95 1.69 -11.81 5.72
C TYR A 95 0.84 -11.42 6.94
N ASP A 96 -0.17 -12.23 7.31
CA ASP A 96 -1.12 -11.92 8.38
C ASP A 96 -1.79 -10.54 8.19
N PHE A 97 -2.10 -10.21 6.93
CA PHE A 97 -2.63 -8.90 6.51
C PHE A 97 -3.98 -8.99 5.77
N PRO A 98 -5.08 -9.36 6.47
CA PRO A 98 -6.40 -9.55 5.88
C PRO A 98 -7.15 -8.22 5.63
N VAL A 99 -6.53 -7.25 4.95
CA VAL A 99 -7.13 -5.93 4.69
C VAL A 99 -8.33 -6.02 3.75
N LEU A 100 -8.29 -6.93 2.78
CA LEU A 100 -9.26 -7.06 1.70
C LEU A 100 -9.95 -8.43 1.65
N ASP A 101 -9.88 -9.20 2.74
CA ASP A 101 -10.48 -10.54 2.88
C ASP A 101 -12.01 -10.58 2.69
N PHE A 102 -12.68 -9.44 2.75
CA PHE A 102 -14.12 -9.29 2.55
C PHE A 102 -14.50 -9.21 1.07
N LEU A 103 -13.58 -8.80 0.19
CA LEU A 103 -13.83 -8.64 -1.25
C LEU A 103 -14.36 -9.90 -1.95
N PRO A 104 -13.84 -11.11 -1.68
CA PRO A 104 -14.32 -12.31 -2.37
C PRO A 104 -15.83 -12.52 -2.21
N SER A 105 -16.35 -12.36 -0.98
CA SER A 105 -17.79 -12.46 -0.72
C SER A 105 -18.59 -11.37 -1.45
N MET A 106 -18.09 -10.13 -1.48
CA MET A 106 -18.77 -9.05 -2.21
C MET A 106 -18.83 -9.31 -3.71
N MET A 107 -17.73 -9.78 -4.28
CA MET A 107 -17.62 -10.03 -5.71
C MET A 107 -18.51 -11.19 -6.15
N GLU A 108 -18.69 -12.20 -5.29
CA GLU A 108 -19.68 -13.26 -5.49
C GLU A 108 -21.11 -12.68 -5.50
N ASP A 109 -21.46 -11.86 -4.52
CA ASP A 109 -22.79 -11.22 -4.42
C ASP A 109 -23.10 -10.29 -5.60
N PHE A 110 -22.09 -9.58 -6.11
CA PHE A 110 -22.27 -8.64 -7.23
C PHE A 110 -22.43 -9.34 -8.59
N GLY A 111 -21.86 -10.54 -8.73
CA GLY A 111 -21.79 -11.28 -9.99
C GLY A 111 -20.68 -10.79 -10.93
N SER A 112 -20.44 -11.59 -11.98
CA SER A 112 -19.36 -11.36 -12.96
C SER A 112 -19.53 -10.08 -13.78
N ASP A 113 -20.78 -9.68 -14.02
CA ASP A 113 -21.14 -8.56 -14.90
C ASP A 113 -21.36 -7.26 -14.10
N SER A 114 -20.80 -7.17 -12.90
CA SER A 114 -20.84 -5.96 -12.07
C SER A 114 -19.70 -5.00 -12.40
N ALA A 115 -19.88 -3.72 -12.04
CA ALA A 115 -18.87 -2.71 -12.29
C ALA A 115 -17.58 -3.00 -11.50
N ALA A 116 -17.71 -3.48 -10.27
CA ALA A 116 -16.59 -3.88 -9.43
C ALA A 116 -15.85 -5.10 -9.98
N SER A 117 -16.57 -6.13 -10.47
CA SER A 117 -15.94 -7.30 -11.10
C SER A 117 -15.13 -6.90 -12.33
N LYS A 118 -15.69 -6.04 -13.20
CA LYS A 118 -14.97 -5.50 -14.37
C LYS A 118 -13.73 -4.69 -14.00
N ALA A 119 -13.82 -3.87 -12.95
CA ALA A 119 -12.67 -3.13 -12.44
C ALA A 119 -11.59 -4.07 -11.86
N ALA A 120 -11.98 -5.13 -11.14
CA ALA A 120 -11.05 -6.13 -10.62
C ALA A 120 -10.34 -6.92 -11.74
N LEU A 121 -11.06 -7.24 -12.82
CA LEU A 121 -10.49 -7.83 -14.04
C LEU A 121 -9.43 -6.91 -14.66
N ALA A 122 -9.72 -5.62 -14.76
CA ALA A 122 -8.76 -4.65 -15.27
C ALA A 122 -7.48 -4.58 -14.40
N VAL A 123 -7.62 -4.55 -13.07
CA VAL A 123 -6.48 -4.53 -12.13
C VAL A 123 -5.62 -5.80 -12.27
N SER A 124 -6.24 -6.97 -12.23
CA SER A 124 -5.53 -8.25 -12.33
C SER A 124 -4.81 -8.41 -13.67
N ARG A 125 -5.49 -8.14 -14.78
CA ARG A 125 -4.89 -8.25 -16.12
C ARG A 125 -3.75 -7.28 -16.33
N MET A 126 -3.78 -6.11 -15.67
CA MET A 126 -2.64 -5.19 -15.70
C MET A 126 -1.38 -5.81 -15.09
N SER A 127 -1.51 -6.52 -13.98
CA SER A 127 -0.40 -7.24 -13.35
C SER A 127 0.02 -8.50 -14.11
N LEU A 128 -0.91 -9.14 -14.83
CA LEU A 128 -0.67 -10.35 -15.63
C LEU A 128 -0.15 -10.09 -17.05
N ALA A 129 -0.33 -8.87 -17.57
CA ALA A 129 -0.08 -8.53 -18.98
C ALA A 129 1.34 -8.83 -19.46
N ASP A 130 2.34 -8.72 -18.58
CA ASP A 130 3.74 -8.99 -18.93
C ASP A 130 4.07 -10.51 -18.89
N GLN A 131 3.19 -11.35 -18.32
CA GLN A 131 3.36 -12.81 -18.22
C GLN A 131 2.69 -13.58 -19.35
N TYR A 132 1.52 -13.12 -19.78
CA TYR A 132 0.89 -13.65 -20.98
C TYR A 132 1.50 -12.92 -22.18
N SER A 133 2.43 -13.58 -22.87
CA SER A 133 3.04 -13.08 -24.10
C SER A 133 1.96 -12.73 -25.15
N GLY A 134 1.53 -11.47 -25.20
CA GLY A 134 0.53 -11.02 -26.15
C GLY A 134 0.09 -9.57 -25.97
N THR A 135 0.15 -8.81 -27.07
CA THR A 135 -0.47 -7.48 -27.21
C THR A 135 -1.96 -7.49 -26.82
N ASP A 136 -2.62 -8.65 -27.00
CA ASP A 136 -4.05 -8.85 -26.75
C ASP A 136 -4.43 -8.70 -25.28
N VAL A 137 -3.61 -9.16 -24.32
CA VAL A 137 -3.95 -9.04 -22.89
C VAL A 137 -3.91 -7.57 -22.46
N ARG A 138 -2.94 -6.79 -22.94
CA ARG A 138 -2.90 -5.34 -22.67
C ARG A 138 -4.07 -4.59 -23.31
N LEU A 139 -4.48 -4.96 -24.52
CA LEU A 139 -5.66 -4.39 -25.17
C LEU A 139 -6.95 -4.75 -24.42
N GLN A 140 -7.08 -6.01 -23.97
CA GLN A 140 -8.19 -6.47 -23.14
C GLN A 140 -8.22 -5.75 -21.79
N THR A 141 -7.08 -5.50 -21.15
CA THR A 141 -6.99 -4.70 -19.92
C THR A 141 -7.59 -3.30 -20.11
N GLY A 142 -7.27 -2.63 -21.23
CA GLY A 142 -7.86 -1.33 -21.56
C GLY A 142 -9.36 -1.41 -21.83
N HIS A 143 -9.83 -2.51 -22.43
CA HIS A 143 -11.25 -2.75 -22.68
C HIS A 143 -12.04 -2.91 -21.37
N GLU A 144 -11.62 -3.80 -20.45
CA GLU A 144 -12.31 -4.00 -19.17
C GLU A 144 -12.30 -2.74 -18.31
N TYR A 145 -11.19 -2.00 -18.31
CA TYR A 145 -11.11 -0.69 -17.65
C TYR A 145 -12.15 0.29 -18.23
N GLY A 146 -12.23 0.38 -19.56
CA GLY A 146 -13.22 1.22 -20.24
C GLY A 146 -14.67 0.79 -19.97
N GLU A 147 -14.93 -0.52 -19.94
CA GLU A 147 -16.26 -1.07 -19.61
C GLU A 147 -16.64 -0.75 -18.15
N ALA A 148 -15.73 -0.99 -17.21
CA ALA A 148 -15.92 -0.65 -15.80
C ALA A 148 -16.19 0.85 -15.60
N LEU A 149 -15.49 1.73 -16.34
CA LEU A 149 -15.75 3.17 -16.32
C LEU A 149 -17.16 3.52 -16.81
N VAL A 150 -17.60 2.92 -17.93
CA VAL A 150 -18.94 3.16 -18.48
C VAL A 150 -20.01 2.68 -17.51
N MET A 151 -19.82 1.50 -16.92
CA MET A 151 -20.75 0.91 -15.96
C MET A 151 -20.81 1.72 -14.66
N ALA A 152 -19.67 2.06 -14.07
CA ALA A 152 -19.61 2.92 -12.89
C ALA A 152 -20.26 4.28 -13.17
N SER A 153 -19.99 4.89 -14.32
CA SER A 153 -20.62 6.15 -14.73
C SER A 153 -22.15 6.04 -14.87
N LYS A 154 -22.65 4.92 -15.42
CA LYS A 154 -24.10 4.67 -15.51
C LYS A 154 -24.71 4.51 -14.12
N ARG A 155 -24.07 3.76 -13.23
CA ARG A 155 -24.52 3.55 -11.84
C ARG A 155 -24.51 4.85 -11.04
N LEU A 156 -23.50 5.70 -11.21
CA LEU A 156 -23.42 7.02 -10.56
C LEU A 156 -24.54 7.99 -10.98
N ARG A 157 -25.11 7.82 -12.19
CA ARG A 157 -26.24 8.64 -12.67
C ARG A 157 -27.59 8.15 -12.16
N ASP A 158 -27.67 6.89 -11.74
CA ASP A 158 -28.86 6.35 -11.10
C ASP A 158 -28.80 6.67 -9.61
N PRO A 159 -29.72 7.50 -9.08
CA PRO A 159 -29.72 7.87 -7.68
C PRO A 159 -29.64 6.63 -6.78
N THR A 160 -30.42 5.60 -7.05
CA THR A 160 -30.51 4.41 -6.19
C THR A 160 -29.25 3.55 -6.19
N LYS A 161 -28.47 3.59 -7.28
CA LYS A 161 -27.26 2.77 -7.46
C LYS A 161 -25.98 3.52 -7.14
N ALA A 162 -26.01 4.85 -7.09
CA ALA A 162 -24.82 5.66 -6.90
C ALA A 162 -24.09 5.38 -5.58
N TYR A 163 -24.81 4.97 -4.54
CA TYR A 163 -24.29 4.73 -3.20
C TYR A 163 -24.17 3.23 -2.83
N ASP A 164 -24.49 2.33 -3.75
CA ASP A 164 -24.33 0.89 -3.53
C ASP A 164 -22.85 0.50 -3.42
N ASP A 165 -22.58 -0.58 -2.70
CA ASP A 165 -21.24 -1.13 -2.47
C ASP A 165 -20.51 -1.49 -3.77
N ASP A 166 -21.22 -2.00 -4.79
CA ASP A 166 -20.65 -2.28 -6.13
C ASP A 166 -20.09 -1.00 -6.77
N THR A 167 -20.84 0.11 -6.73
CA THR A 167 -20.40 1.40 -7.30
C THR A 167 -19.18 1.92 -6.57
N PHE A 168 -19.21 1.87 -5.24
CA PHE A 168 -18.12 2.36 -4.41
C PHE A 168 -16.85 1.53 -4.60
N LEU A 169 -16.97 0.19 -4.62
CA LEU A 169 -15.84 -0.70 -4.86
C LEU A 169 -15.29 -0.55 -6.28
N ALA A 170 -16.15 -0.40 -7.29
CA ALA A 170 -15.71 -0.16 -8.67
C ALA A 170 -14.84 1.11 -8.78
N VAL A 171 -15.28 2.22 -8.19
CA VAL A 171 -14.51 3.48 -8.19
C VAL A 171 -13.17 3.31 -7.45
N TRP A 172 -13.14 2.57 -6.34
CA TRP A 172 -11.91 2.26 -5.62
C TRP A 172 -10.95 1.39 -6.45
N LEU A 173 -11.44 0.37 -7.12
CA LEU A 173 -10.63 -0.53 -7.95
C LEU A 173 -10.13 0.16 -9.22
N LEU A 174 -10.91 1.06 -9.81
CA LEU A 174 -10.44 1.96 -10.88
C LEU A 174 -9.29 2.85 -10.39
N SER A 175 -9.35 3.36 -9.16
CA SER A 175 -8.21 4.07 -8.57
C SER A 175 -6.99 3.15 -8.43
N THR A 176 -7.19 1.90 -8.04
CA THR A 176 -6.12 0.91 -7.86
C THR A 176 -5.46 0.56 -9.20
N TYR A 177 -6.26 0.44 -10.26
CA TYR A 177 -5.79 0.24 -11.63
C TYR A 177 -4.82 1.35 -12.04
N GLU A 178 -5.21 2.62 -11.86
CA GLU A 178 -4.37 3.77 -12.21
C GLU A 178 -3.07 3.80 -11.40
N ALA A 179 -3.13 3.42 -10.12
CA ALA A 179 -1.95 3.32 -9.26
C ALA A 179 -0.97 2.25 -9.76
N VAL A 180 -1.48 1.05 -10.06
CA VAL A 180 -0.68 -0.05 -10.62
C VAL A 180 -0.10 0.36 -11.97
N GLN A 181 -0.89 1.00 -12.83
CA GLN A 181 -0.43 1.49 -14.13
C GLN A 181 0.70 2.52 -14.00
N SER A 182 0.63 3.45 -13.04
CA SER A 182 1.73 4.38 -12.76
C SER A 182 2.98 3.64 -12.31
N ILE A 183 2.87 2.70 -11.37
CA ILE A 183 4.01 1.92 -10.86
C ILE A 183 4.68 1.14 -11.99
N LEU A 184 3.89 0.45 -12.82
CA LEU A 184 4.40 -0.37 -13.92
C LEU A 184 4.99 0.46 -15.06
N ASN A 185 4.72 1.76 -15.13
CA ASN A 185 5.33 2.65 -16.11
C ASN A 185 6.40 3.57 -15.53
N HIS A 186 6.71 3.46 -14.24
CA HIS A 186 7.75 4.26 -13.59
C HIS A 186 9.05 4.24 -14.40
N ARG A 187 9.47 5.43 -14.87
CA ARG A 187 10.67 5.66 -15.70
C ARG A 187 10.78 4.80 -16.97
N ARG A 188 9.67 4.29 -17.54
CA ARG A 188 9.71 3.71 -18.89
C ARG A 188 10.06 4.80 -19.93
N ILE A 189 11.07 4.51 -20.76
CA ILE A 189 11.64 5.43 -21.76
C ILE A 189 10.54 5.92 -22.70
N GLY A 190 10.45 7.25 -22.89
CA GLY A 190 9.53 7.88 -23.86
C GLY A 190 8.25 8.49 -23.27
N GLN A 191 8.05 8.44 -21.95
CA GLN A 191 6.94 9.17 -21.31
C GLN A 191 7.34 10.61 -20.99
N THR A 192 6.58 11.57 -21.52
CA THR A 192 6.73 13.03 -21.34
C THR A 192 5.94 13.59 -20.17
N ARG A 193 5.25 12.74 -19.38
CA ARG A 193 4.42 13.19 -18.25
C ARG A 193 5.28 13.61 -17.07
N THR A 194 4.93 14.73 -16.46
CA THR A 194 5.47 15.14 -15.16
C THR A 194 5.04 14.16 -14.05
N LEU A 195 5.74 14.17 -12.92
CA LEU A 195 5.40 13.35 -11.75
C LEU A 195 3.98 13.64 -11.21
N GLU A 196 3.44 14.82 -11.46
CA GLU A 196 2.09 15.23 -11.06
C GLU A 196 1.03 14.66 -12.01
N GLU A 197 1.24 14.80 -13.33
CA GLU A 197 0.35 14.26 -14.36
C GLU A 197 0.25 12.73 -14.31
N GLU A 198 1.28 12.05 -13.82
CA GLU A 198 1.32 10.59 -13.66
C GLU A 198 0.17 10.08 -12.77
N TRP A 199 -0.23 10.85 -11.75
CA TRP A 199 -1.19 10.42 -10.73
C TRP A 199 -2.56 11.10 -10.82
N GLN A 200 -2.76 12.01 -11.76
CA GLN A 200 -3.98 12.82 -11.83
C GLN A 200 -5.26 11.97 -12.00
N SER A 201 -5.19 10.90 -12.79
CA SER A 201 -6.32 9.96 -12.95
C SER A 201 -6.62 9.23 -11.64
N HIS A 202 -5.57 8.70 -10.97
CA HIS A 202 -5.68 8.05 -9.67
C HIS A 202 -6.33 8.97 -8.63
N ILE A 203 -5.86 10.22 -8.53
CA ILE A 203 -6.40 11.22 -7.59
C ILE A 203 -7.88 11.50 -7.87
N SER A 204 -8.28 11.58 -9.14
CA SER A 204 -9.67 11.84 -9.53
C SER A 204 -10.60 10.73 -9.03
N HIS A 205 -10.19 9.46 -9.15
CA HIS A 205 -10.93 8.34 -8.56
C HIS A 205 -10.95 8.35 -7.03
N VAL A 206 -9.84 8.73 -6.38
CA VAL A 206 -9.78 8.86 -4.91
C VAL A 206 -10.76 9.92 -4.40
N ARG A 207 -10.85 11.08 -5.07
CA ARG A 207 -11.85 12.12 -4.76
C ARG A 207 -13.27 11.62 -4.99
N GLY A 208 -13.51 10.88 -6.08
CA GLY A 208 -14.80 10.23 -6.33
C GLY A 208 -15.19 9.26 -5.22
N ALA A 209 -14.26 8.39 -4.80
CA ALA A 209 -14.46 7.45 -3.70
C ALA A 209 -14.75 8.19 -2.38
N MET A 210 -14.03 9.28 -2.09
CA MET A 210 -14.30 10.12 -0.92
C MET A 210 -15.74 10.67 -0.95
N GLN A 211 -16.19 11.20 -2.09
CA GLN A 211 -17.55 11.73 -2.21
C GLN A 211 -18.62 10.64 -2.03
N LEU A 212 -18.41 9.45 -2.61
CA LEU A 212 -19.29 8.30 -2.42
C LEU A 212 -19.35 7.87 -0.95
N MET A 213 -18.19 7.81 -0.29
CA MET A 213 -18.10 7.48 1.12
C MET A 213 -18.89 8.45 1.99
N LYS A 214 -18.81 9.77 1.69
CA LYS A 214 -19.59 10.82 2.36
C LYS A 214 -21.09 10.62 2.14
N MET A 215 -21.52 10.41 0.89
CA MET A 215 -22.94 10.21 0.55
C MET A 215 -23.54 8.96 1.21
N ARG A 216 -22.75 7.89 1.34
CA ARG A 216 -23.16 6.66 2.05
C ARG A 216 -23.36 6.86 3.54
N GLY A 217 -22.80 7.92 4.12
CA GLY A 217 -23.05 8.36 5.49
C GLY A 217 -22.77 7.28 6.55
N SER A 218 -23.39 7.39 7.71
CA SER A 218 -23.26 6.39 8.80
C SER A 218 -24.02 5.09 8.53
N SER A 219 -24.90 5.06 7.52
CA SER A 219 -25.64 3.85 7.14
C SER A 219 -24.74 2.68 6.77
N GLN A 220 -23.56 2.93 6.20
CA GLN A 220 -22.60 1.88 5.87
C GLN A 220 -22.03 1.16 7.10
N LEU A 221 -22.16 1.73 8.31
CA LEU A 221 -21.68 1.13 9.56
C LEU A 221 -22.68 0.16 10.18
N ARG A 222 -23.87 0.03 9.58
CA ARG A 222 -24.91 -0.88 10.09
C ARG A 222 -24.64 -2.34 9.74
N THR A 223 -23.73 -2.61 8.80
CA THR A 223 -23.33 -3.96 8.40
C THR A 223 -21.84 -4.16 8.66
N PRO A 224 -21.41 -5.36 9.11
CA PRO A 224 -19.99 -5.63 9.34
C PRO A 224 -19.11 -5.40 8.09
N GLN A 225 -19.64 -5.73 6.91
CA GLN A 225 -18.98 -5.54 5.63
C GLN A 225 -18.81 -4.07 5.27
N GLY A 226 -19.89 -3.28 5.40
CA GLY A 226 -19.84 -1.85 5.13
C GLY A 226 -18.93 -1.10 6.10
N GLU A 227 -18.89 -1.52 7.36
CA GLU A 227 -17.96 -1.00 8.37
C GLU A 227 -16.50 -1.29 8.02
N LYS A 228 -16.19 -2.54 7.66
CA LYS A 228 -14.82 -2.93 7.27
C LYS A 228 -14.36 -2.17 6.04
N MET A 229 -15.21 -2.08 5.02
CA MET A 229 -14.94 -1.34 3.79
C MET A 229 -14.72 0.16 4.07
N TYR A 230 -15.55 0.76 4.93
CA TYR A 230 -15.38 2.15 5.34
C TYR A 230 -14.03 2.36 6.01
N ARG A 231 -13.69 1.54 7.02
CA ARG A 231 -12.40 1.65 7.74
C ARG A 231 -11.28 1.63 6.71
N VAL A 232 -11.16 0.54 5.92
CA VAL A 232 -10.13 0.31 4.90
C VAL A 232 -9.96 1.47 3.93
N PHE A 233 -11.04 1.88 3.27
CA PHE A 233 -10.92 2.91 2.27
C PHE A 233 -10.75 4.30 2.87
N LYS A 234 -11.24 4.57 4.09
CA LYS A 234 -11.02 5.87 4.76
C LYS A 234 -9.53 6.13 4.93
N ALA A 235 -8.78 5.20 5.54
CA ALA A 235 -7.33 5.38 5.67
C ALA A 235 -6.64 5.55 4.34
N ALA A 236 -7.03 4.72 3.37
CA ALA A 236 -6.38 4.66 2.09
C ALA A 236 -6.61 5.98 1.30
N ILE A 237 -7.81 6.55 1.39
CA ILE A 237 -8.18 7.86 0.83
C ILE A 237 -7.47 8.99 1.58
N GLN A 238 -7.52 9.02 2.91
CA GLN A 238 -6.85 10.04 3.73
C GLN A 238 -5.36 10.11 3.40
N MET A 239 -4.72 8.94 3.29
CA MET A 239 -3.31 8.86 2.94
C MET A 239 -3.04 9.40 1.54
N ARG A 240 -3.84 9.00 0.54
CA ARG A 240 -3.69 9.43 -0.85
C ARG A 240 -3.90 10.93 -1.03
N LEU A 241 -4.95 11.48 -0.43
CA LEU A 241 -5.25 12.92 -0.54
C LEU A 241 -4.15 13.77 0.11
N PHE A 242 -3.67 13.36 1.30
CA PHE A 242 -2.57 14.04 1.99
C PHE A 242 -1.26 14.09 1.22
N ILE A 243 -0.92 13.01 0.52
CA ILE A 243 0.37 12.93 -0.18
C ILE A 243 0.31 13.52 -1.58
N LEU A 244 -0.82 13.34 -2.27
CA LEU A 244 -0.93 13.63 -3.69
C LEU A 244 -1.50 15.03 -3.97
N ASN A 245 -2.09 15.71 -3.00
CA ASN A 245 -2.56 17.10 -3.14
C ASN A 245 -2.23 17.94 -1.90
N SER A 246 -2.29 19.26 -2.03
CA SER A 246 -2.57 20.14 -0.90
C SER A 246 -3.98 19.84 -0.41
N VAL A 247 -4.07 19.06 0.66
CA VAL A 247 -5.33 18.78 1.34
C VAL A 247 -6.02 20.09 1.71
N THR A 248 -7.33 20.16 1.46
CA THR A 248 -8.18 21.13 2.18
C THR A 248 -8.61 20.51 3.52
N SER A 249 -8.49 21.21 4.65
CA SER A 249 -9.04 20.79 5.95
C SER A 249 -10.51 20.49 5.79
N ARG A 250 -11.21 21.22 4.93
CA ARG A 250 -12.59 20.91 4.57
C ARG A 250 -12.73 19.46 4.08
N GLU A 251 -11.86 18.95 3.23
CA GLU A 251 -11.91 17.53 2.80
C GLU A 251 -11.64 16.56 3.96
N PHE A 252 -10.74 16.90 4.90
CA PHE A 252 -10.41 16.05 6.05
C PHE A 252 -11.44 16.11 7.18
N ASP A 253 -11.94 17.29 7.52
CA ASP A 253 -13.02 17.54 8.48
C ASP A 253 -14.32 16.94 7.95
N GLU A 254 -14.60 17.04 6.64
CA GLU A 254 -15.75 16.34 6.05
C GLU A 254 -15.54 14.80 5.97
N MET A 255 -14.30 14.29 6.00
CA MET A 255 -14.01 12.86 6.16
C MET A 255 -14.08 12.41 7.63
N GLU A 256 -13.78 13.30 8.56
CA GLU A 256 -14.13 13.19 9.98
C GLU A 256 -15.61 13.52 10.14
N MET A 257 -16.47 12.71 9.52
CA MET A 257 -17.89 12.75 9.85
C MET A 257 -18.04 12.73 11.37
N ASP A 258 -18.90 13.59 11.94
CA ASP A 258 -19.24 13.75 13.39
C ASP A 258 -19.67 12.45 14.13
N VAL A 259 -19.51 11.32 13.48
CA VAL A 259 -19.88 9.95 13.84
C VAL A 259 -18.69 9.17 14.44
N TRP A 260 -17.44 9.59 14.25
CA TRP A 260 -16.28 8.73 14.54
C TRP A 260 -15.65 8.95 15.91
N LYS A 261 -15.54 7.84 16.65
CA LYS A 261 -14.85 7.71 17.93
C LYS A 261 -13.63 6.78 17.78
N GLU A 262 -12.70 6.85 18.73
CA GLU A 262 -11.47 6.04 18.80
C GLU A 262 -11.66 4.53 18.55
N GLU A 263 -12.82 3.98 18.92
CA GLU A 263 -13.22 2.57 18.70
C GLU A 263 -13.28 2.15 17.22
N HIS A 264 -13.22 3.12 16.32
CA HIS A 264 -13.33 2.87 14.91
C HIS A 264 -12.01 2.95 14.11
N GLU A 265 -10.85 3.06 14.77
CA GLU A 265 -9.56 2.83 14.11
C GLU A 265 -9.40 1.38 13.63
N PHE A 266 -8.54 1.17 12.64
CA PHE A 266 -8.24 -0.17 12.10
C PHE A 266 -7.75 -1.13 13.17
N THR A 267 -6.88 -0.60 14.02
CA THR A 267 -6.33 -1.29 15.16
C THR A 267 -6.80 -0.51 16.39
N PRO A 268 -7.66 -1.09 17.24
CA PRO A 268 -8.08 -0.43 18.48
C PRO A 268 -6.87 -0.34 19.41
N SER A 269 -6.17 0.78 19.39
CA SER A 269 -4.92 1.00 20.14
C SER A 269 -4.72 2.49 20.39
N LYS A 270 -4.20 2.81 21.59
CA LYS A 270 -3.85 4.17 21.95
C LYS A 270 -2.71 4.72 21.08
N THR A 271 -1.76 3.86 20.74
CA THR A 271 -0.62 4.17 19.86
C THR A 271 -1.09 4.42 18.42
N ALA A 272 -2.02 3.61 17.91
CA ALA A 272 -2.68 3.82 16.63
C ALA A 272 -3.39 5.19 16.56
N ASN A 273 -4.14 5.52 17.61
CA ASN A 273 -4.86 6.80 17.75
C ASN A 273 -3.87 7.97 17.79
N THR A 274 -2.76 7.82 18.49
CA THR A 274 -1.71 8.86 18.59
C THR A 274 -1.11 9.19 17.22
N ALA A 275 -0.68 8.17 16.47
CA ALA A 275 -0.17 8.37 15.11
C ALA A 275 -1.20 8.97 14.15
N THR A 276 -2.46 8.57 14.28
CA THR A 276 -3.55 9.11 13.47
C THR A 276 -3.84 10.57 13.81
N ALA A 277 -3.89 10.91 15.10
CA ALA A 277 -4.09 12.28 15.56
C ALA A 277 -2.96 13.20 15.09
N PHE A 278 -1.70 12.75 15.16
CA PHE A 278 -0.56 13.47 14.58
C PHE A 278 -0.75 13.73 13.09
N PHE A 279 -1.07 12.68 12.33
CA PHE A 279 -1.29 12.77 10.90
C PHE A 279 -2.39 13.80 10.55
N HIS A 280 -3.50 13.82 11.30
CA HIS A 280 -4.58 14.80 11.12
C HIS A 280 -4.18 16.21 11.53
N LYS A 281 -3.49 16.38 12.66
CA LYS A 281 -2.95 17.68 13.10
C LYS A 281 -2.05 18.29 12.03
N VAL A 282 -1.17 17.50 11.42
CA VAL A 282 -0.30 17.93 10.33
C VAL A 282 -1.12 18.30 9.08
N ALA A 283 -2.06 17.46 8.66
CA ALA A 283 -2.92 17.75 7.50
C ALA A 283 -3.67 19.08 7.64
N ARG A 284 -4.27 19.32 8.82
CA ARG A 284 -4.96 20.58 9.14
C ARG A 284 -4.01 21.77 9.16
N LEU A 285 -2.80 21.60 9.71
CA LEU A 285 -1.81 22.67 9.75
C LEU A 285 -1.34 23.06 8.35
N ILE A 286 -1.01 22.08 7.50
CA ILE A 286 -0.55 22.34 6.13
C ILE A 286 -1.59 23.12 5.33
N GLU A 287 -2.89 22.81 5.49
CA GLU A 287 -3.90 23.63 4.82
C GLU A 287 -3.92 25.07 5.38
N LYS A 288 -3.92 25.25 6.70
CA LYS A 288 -3.88 26.59 7.30
C LYS A 288 -2.69 27.40 6.77
N ILE A 289 -1.53 26.75 6.63
CA ILE A 289 -0.33 27.33 6.02
C ILE A 289 -0.61 27.70 4.56
N ASN A 290 -1.10 26.77 3.73
CA ASN A 290 -1.40 27.04 2.33
C ASN A 290 -2.39 28.20 2.14
N ALA A 291 -3.46 28.25 2.94
CA ALA A 291 -4.45 29.33 2.89
C ALA A 291 -3.84 30.68 3.32
N PHE A 292 -3.01 30.67 4.35
CA PHE A 292 -2.26 31.83 4.82
C PHE A 292 -1.26 32.34 3.77
N LEU A 293 -0.50 31.44 3.15
CA LEU A 293 0.45 31.76 2.08
C LEU A 293 -0.25 32.29 0.82
N PHE A 294 -1.44 31.77 0.50
CA PHE A 294 -2.28 32.30 -0.57
C PHE A 294 -2.76 33.72 -0.25
N ALA A 295 -3.21 33.96 0.98
CA ALA A 295 -3.68 35.28 1.43
C ALA A 295 -2.56 36.32 1.49
N ARG A 296 -1.30 35.93 1.76
CA ARG A 296 -0.13 36.83 1.76
C ARG A 296 0.00 37.65 0.48
N ARG A 297 -0.35 37.04 -0.65
CA ARG A 297 -0.28 37.68 -1.97
C ARG A 297 -1.20 38.91 -2.09
N GLN A 298 -2.06 39.16 -1.10
CA GLN A 298 -3.11 40.19 -1.11
C GLN A 298 -3.01 41.19 0.07
N SER A 299 -2.04 41.05 0.99
CA SER A 299 -1.91 41.88 2.20
C SER A 299 -0.58 42.64 2.26
N ASP A 300 -0.61 43.86 2.81
CA ASP A 300 0.55 44.75 2.98
C ASP A 300 1.08 44.82 4.44
N ASP A 301 0.47 44.09 5.39
CA ASP A 301 0.91 44.07 6.80
C ASP A 301 1.93 42.94 7.06
N ASP A 302 3.21 43.28 6.94
CA ASP A 302 4.34 42.35 7.12
C ASP A 302 4.51 41.87 8.57
N GLU A 303 4.23 42.71 9.56
CA GLU A 303 4.48 42.39 10.97
C GLU A 303 3.47 41.35 11.49
N ALA A 304 2.18 41.59 11.24
CA ALA A 304 1.13 40.63 11.61
C ALA A 304 1.32 39.29 10.89
N PHE A 305 1.76 39.33 9.63
CA PHE A 305 2.05 38.14 8.85
C PHE A 305 3.20 37.33 9.44
N ILE A 306 4.37 37.94 9.68
CA ILE A 306 5.54 37.25 10.26
C ILE A 306 5.18 36.64 11.62
N LYS A 307 4.42 37.36 12.45
CA LYS A 307 3.95 36.83 13.74
C LYS A 307 3.14 35.55 13.55
N GLN A 308 2.16 35.57 12.64
CA GLN A 308 1.32 34.39 12.37
C GLN A 308 2.12 33.22 11.76
N ALA A 309 3.10 33.49 10.89
CA ALA A 309 4.02 32.47 10.37
C ALA A 309 4.80 31.79 11.51
N ASN A 310 5.33 32.57 12.45
CA ASN A 310 6.05 32.05 13.62
C ASN A 310 5.15 31.24 14.57
N GLU A 311 3.87 31.61 14.70
CA GLU A 311 2.87 30.82 15.44
C GLU A 311 2.65 29.45 14.78
N PHE A 312 2.54 29.38 13.45
CA PHE A 312 2.44 28.11 12.73
C PHE A 312 3.71 27.26 12.84
N ILE A 313 4.90 27.89 12.77
CA ILE A 313 6.17 27.19 12.98
C ILE A 313 6.23 26.57 14.38
N SER A 314 5.98 27.38 15.41
CA SER A 314 6.03 26.93 16.81
C SER A 314 5.01 25.81 17.06
N TYR A 315 3.80 25.93 16.50
CA TYR A 315 2.81 24.88 16.60
C TYR A 315 3.25 23.60 15.88
N GLY A 316 3.77 23.69 14.65
CA GLY A 316 4.27 22.54 13.90
C GLY A 316 5.38 21.78 14.62
N GLU A 317 6.36 22.51 15.18
CA GLU A 317 7.42 21.91 16.00
C GLU A 317 6.87 21.23 17.26
N SER A 318 5.88 21.85 17.92
CA SER A 318 5.23 21.24 19.09
C SER A 318 4.52 19.92 18.73
N VAL A 319 3.88 19.85 17.56
CA VAL A 319 3.18 18.64 17.07
C VAL A 319 4.16 17.50 16.81
N ASP A 320 5.35 17.74 16.25
CA ASP A 320 6.39 16.69 16.10
C ASP A 320 6.99 16.31 17.46
N LYS A 321 7.17 17.28 18.37
CA LYS A 321 7.70 17.03 19.72
C LYS A 321 6.77 16.16 20.56
N GLU A 322 5.45 16.30 20.40
CA GLU A 322 4.46 15.41 21.03
C GLU A 322 4.60 13.94 20.58
N MET A 323 5.27 13.68 19.45
CA MET A 323 5.50 12.34 18.93
C MET A 323 6.79 11.69 19.42
N VAL A 324 7.55 12.31 20.33
CA VAL A 324 8.69 11.63 20.94
C VAL A 324 8.21 10.37 21.67
N ASP A 325 8.83 9.23 21.34
CA ASP A 325 8.50 7.92 21.90
C ASP A 325 7.04 7.49 21.73
N TRP A 326 6.33 8.04 20.73
CA TRP A 326 4.90 7.73 20.50
C TRP A 326 4.61 6.23 20.37
N SER A 327 5.55 5.47 19.79
CA SER A 327 5.48 4.02 19.59
C SER A 327 5.77 3.21 20.86
N LYS A 328 6.32 3.83 21.91
CA LYS A 328 6.70 3.16 23.17
C LYS A 328 5.54 3.05 24.16
N HIS A 329 4.38 3.62 23.83
CA HIS A 329 3.21 3.57 24.70
C HIS A 329 2.61 2.16 24.82
N GLU A 330 2.84 1.29 23.84
CA GLU A 330 2.38 -0.10 23.82
C GLU A 330 3.47 -0.99 23.22
N ASP A 331 3.59 -2.23 23.73
CA ASP A 331 4.55 -3.19 23.22
C ASP A 331 4.29 -3.52 21.74
N TYR A 332 5.36 -3.87 21.01
CA TYR A 332 5.32 -4.30 19.60
C TYR A 332 4.95 -3.22 18.57
N TRP A 333 4.87 -1.96 18.97
CA TRP A 333 4.61 -0.82 18.08
C TRP A 333 5.86 -0.21 17.45
N ASP A 334 7.05 -0.63 17.86
CA ASP A 334 8.30 -0.09 17.36
C ASP A 334 8.67 -0.58 15.95
N SER A 335 9.33 0.31 15.20
CA SER A 335 10.14 -0.07 14.06
C SER A 335 11.42 -0.76 14.55
N MET A 336 11.61 -2.03 14.21
CA MET A 336 12.73 -2.82 14.68
C MET A 336 13.79 -2.99 13.59
N PRO A 337 15.10 -2.93 13.90
CA PRO A 337 16.13 -3.20 12.90
C PRO A 337 16.10 -4.67 12.48
N ILE A 338 16.35 -4.92 11.19
CA ILE A 338 16.48 -6.30 10.67
C ILE A 338 17.63 -7.00 11.38
N GLN A 339 17.37 -8.22 11.88
CA GLN A 339 18.30 -8.96 12.71
C GLN A 339 19.23 -9.86 11.89
N SER A 340 18.73 -10.41 10.78
CA SER A 340 19.52 -11.33 9.94
C SER A 340 20.40 -10.57 8.94
N PRO A 341 21.61 -11.06 8.64
CA PRO A 341 22.46 -10.46 7.61
C PRO A 341 21.81 -10.61 6.24
N ALA A 342 21.84 -9.55 5.42
CA ALA A 342 21.35 -9.57 4.05
C ALA A 342 22.20 -10.43 3.09
N LYS A 343 23.28 -11.05 3.58
CA LYS A 343 24.25 -11.81 2.78
C LYS A 343 23.55 -12.92 1.99
N GLY A 344 23.70 -12.88 0.66
CA GLY A 344 23.09 -13.86 -0.24
C GLY A 344 21.69 -13.51 -0.72
N THR A 345 21.15 -12.34 -0.33
CA THR A 345 19.91 -11.76 -0.85
C THR A 345 20.22 -10.59 -1.79
N THR A 346 19.23 -10.15 -2.56
CA THR A 346 19.33 -8.91 -3.36
C THR A 346 19.58 -7.67 -2.49
N TRP A 347 19.18 -7.70 -1.22
CA TRP A 347 19.30 -6.58 -0.27
C TRP A 347 20.73 -6.35 0.23
N ALA A 348 21.65 -7.30 0.02
CA ALA A 348 23.07 -7.07 0.30
C ALA A 348 23.67 -5.97 -0.61
N ILE A 349 23.12 -5.80 -1.80
CA ILE A 349 23.53 -4.77 -2.77
C ILE A 349 22.88 -3.43 -2.41
N TYR A 350 21.69 -3.47 -1.82
CA TYR A 350 20.85 -2.30 -1.53
C TYR A 350 20.42 -2.26 -0.06
N PRO A 351 21.36 -2.15 0.90
CA PRO A 351 21.06 -2.26 2.32
C PRO A 351 20.15 -1.13 2.83
N THR A 352 20.11 0.01 2.14
CA THR A 352 19.24 1.14 2.49
C THR A 352 17.76 0.84 2.30
N LEU A 353 17.39 -0.14 1.46
CA LEU A 353 15.99 -0.54 1.21
C LEU A 353 15.48 -1.58 2.22
N ALA A 354 16.37 -2.12 3.05
CA ALA A 354 16.09 -3.19 4.00
C ALA A 354 16.67 -2.84 5.37
N GLN A 355 16.04 -1.90 6.06
CA GLN A 355 16.52 -1.40 7.36
C GLN A 355 15.69 -1.90 8.53
N CYS A 356 14.38 -2.03 8.34
CA CYS A 356 13.45 -2.31 9.43
C CYS A 356 12.45 -3.42 9.13
N TRP A 357 11.90 -3.98 10.19
CA TRP A 357 10.73 -4.85 10.20
C TRP A 357 9.76 -4.41 11.29
N PHE A 358 8.52 -4.87 11.17
CA PHE A 358 7.45 -4.58 12.11
C PHE A 358 6.82 -5.87 12.59
N PHE A 359 6.42 -5.87 13.87
CA PHE A 359 5.72 -7.01 14.47
C PHE A 359 4.44 -7.38 13.72
N SER A 360 3.78 -6.38 13.13
CA SER A 360 2.59 -6.57 12.32
C SER A 360 2.55 -5.58 11.16
N PRO A 361 2.00 -5.97 9.99
CA PRO A 361 1.73 -5.05 8.89
C PRO A 361 0.81 -3.89 9.27
N TRP A 362 -0.03 -4.05 10.31
CA TRP A 362 -0.84 -2.96 10.84
C TRP A 362 0.02 -1.85 11.42
N VAL A 363 1.02 -2.20 12.24
CA VAL A 363 1.99 -1.25 12.82
C VAL A 363 2.76 -0.53 11.72
N TYR A 364 3.17 -1.26 10.69
CA TYR A 364 3.80 -0.71 9.50
C TYR A 364 2.99 0.42 8.85
N LEU A 365 1.66 0.29 8.72
CA LEU A 365 0.82 1.35 8.15
C LEU A 365 0.88 2.66 8.96
N TYR A 366 0.94 2.58 10.29
CA TYR A 366 1.00 3.77 11.15
C TYR A 366 2.38 4.43 11.10
N TRP A 367 3.46 3.64 10.96
CA TRP A 367 4.79 4.21 10.72
C TRP A 367 4.90 4.91 9.35
N ILE A 368 4.25 4.39 8.30
CA ILE A 368 4.14 5.12 7.03
C ILE A 368 3.49 6.48 7.27
N ARG A 369 2.32 6.52 7.93
CA ARG A 369 1.58 7.76 8.24
C ARG A 369 2.44 8.75 9.04
N PHE A 370 3.17 8.26 10.04
CA PHE A 370 4.07 9.08 10.83
C PHE A 370 5.17 9.70 9.98
N HIS A 371 5.93 8.89 9.23
CA HIS A 371 7.06 9.42 8.45
C HIS A 371 6.63 10.37 7.34
N ILE A 372 5.53 10.07 6.65
CA ILE A 372 5.06 10.94 5.59
C ILE A 372 4.41 12.22 6.13
N GLY A 373 3.71 12.14 7.26
CA GLY A 373 3.24 13.31 8.00
C GLY A 373 4.41 14.20 8.38
N ARG A 374 5.47 13.63 8.94
CA ARG A 374 6.68 14.34 9.32
C ARG A 374 7.38 14.99 8.12
N LEU A 375 7.53 14.28 7.01
CA LEU A 375 8.08 14.84 5.77
C LEU A 375 7.28 16.07 5.31
N LYS A 376 5.96 15.94 5.23
CA LYS A 376 5.07 17.00 4.76
C LYS A 376 5.01 18.20 5.71
N LEU A 377 5.06 17.96 7.01
CA LEU A 377 5.15 18.99 8.04
C LEU A 377 6.39 19.86 7.79
N TYR A 378 7.57 19.25 7.70
CA TYR A 378 8.81 20.01 7.56
C TYR A 378 8.96 20.66 6.18
N GLU A 379 8.36 20.13 5.12
CA GLU A 379 8.25 20.86 3.84
C GLU A 379 7.48 22.18 4.02
N ALA A 380 6.34 22.15 4.70
CA ALA A 380 5.54 23.36 4.96
C ALA A 380 6.24 24.35 5.90
N LEU A 381 6.96 23.85 6.92
CA LEU A 381 7.72 24.72 7.83
C LEU A 381 8.92 25.38 7.14
N ILE A 382 9.58 24.70 6.20
CA ILE A 382 10.63 25.31 5.37
C ILE A 382 10.05 26.43 4.51
N GLU A 383 8.90 26.22 3.88
CA GLU A 383 8.25 27.24 3.05
C GLU A 383 7.94 28.52 3.87
N LEU A 384 7.41 28.38 5.08
CA LEU A 384 7.21 29.51 6.00
C LEU A 384 8.53 30.19 6.39
N SER A 385 9.55 29.41 6.74
CA SER A 385 10.84 29.94 7.20
C SER A 385 11.58 30.69 6.08
N GLN A 386 11.47 30.22 4.84
CA GLN A 386 12.05 30.89 3.67
C GLN A 386 11.37 32.25 3.40
N MET A 387 10.07 32.36 3.65
CA MET A 387 9.38 33.64 3.52
C MET A 387 9.80 34.64 4.59
N ASN A 388 9.98 34.19 5.84
CA ASN A 388 10.52 35.04 6.89
C ASN A 388 11.92 35.55 6.54
N ALA A 389 12.81 34.67 6.05
CA ALA A 389 14.18 35.02 5.69
C ALA A 389 14.28 35.99 4.50
N THR A 390 13.28 36.01 3.61
CA THR A 390 13.24 36.90 2.44
C THR A 390 12.53 38.22 2.71
N SER A 391 11.98 38.43 3.91
CA SER A 391 11.33 39.68 4.29
C SER A 391 12.33 40.86 4.27
N PRO A 392 11.96 42.03 3.71
CA PRO A 392 12.77 43.24 3.75
C PRO A 392 13.10 43.70 5.18
N ALA A 393 12.25 43.36 6.14
CA ALA A 393 12.41 43.69 7.55
C ALA A 393 13.37 42.74 8.31
N ALA A 394 13.81 41.63 7.69
CA ALA A 394 14.64 40.63 8.34
C ALA A 394 16.09 41.12 8.52
N THR A 395 16.57 41.10 9.77
CA THR A 395 17.98 41.38 10.09
C THR A 395 18.88 40.22 9.66
N GLU A 396 20.18 40.47 9.43
CA GLU A 396 21.14 39.40 9.09
C GLU A 396 21.20 38.28 10.15
N ALA A 397 21.03 38.63 11.43
CA ALA A 397 20.93 37.64 12.51
C ALA A 397 19.68 36.75 12.37
N THR A 398 18.55 37.32 11.95
CA THR A 398 17.30 36.58 11.71
C THR A 398 17.46 35.63 10.52
N LYS A 399 18.02 36.13 9.41
CA LYS A 399 18.30 35.30 8.22
C LYS A 399 19.22 34.12 8.53
N LEU A 400 20.24 34.34 9.35
CA LEU A 400 21.14 33.27 9.79
C LEU A 400 20.42 32.23 10.66
N ALA A 401 19.57 32.69 11.59
CA ALA A 401 18.76 31.81 12.43
C ALA A 401 17.80 30.95 11.60
N ASP A 402 17.05 31.57 10.68
CA ASP A 402 16.12 30.88 9.77
C ASP A 402 16.87 29.88 8.88
N SER A 403 18.06 30.23 8.38
CA SER A 403 18.90 29.33 7.58
C SER A 403 19.32 28.08 8.36
N LEU A 404 19.75 28.24 9.61
CA LEU A 404 20.08 27.11 10.49
C LEU A 404 18.85 26.24 10.79
N GLN A 405 17.69 26.87 11.02
CA GLN A 405 16.43 26.17 11.26
C GLN A 405 15.97 25.37 10.03
N ILE A 406 16.06 25.96 8.84
CA ILE A 406 15.78 25.31 7.55
C ILE A 406 16.68 24.08 7.35
N GLU A 407 17.99 24.17 7.66
CA GLU A 407 18.87 23.00 7.58
C GLU A 407 18.49 21.89 8.57
N SER A 408 18.05 22.26 9.78
CA SER A 408 17.49 21.31 10.74
C SER A 408 16.24 20.60 10.19
N TYR A 409 15.32 21.34 9.58
CA TYR A 409 14.12 20.77 8.95
C TYR A 409 14.45 19.85 7.77
N LYS A 410 15.42 20.22 6.93
CA LYS A 410 15.92 19.34 5.86
C LYS A 410 16.46 18.02 6.41
N LEU A 411 17.12 18.03 7.57
CA LEU A 411 17.59 16.80 8.22
C LEU A 411 16.42 15.90 8.63
N HIS A 412 15.33 16.47 9.17
CA HIS A 412 14.12 15.70 9.48
C HIS A 412 13.47 15.09 8.24
N ILE A 413 13.38 15.83 7.14
CA ILE A 413 12.87 15.31 5.85
C ILE A 413 13.74 14.14 5.37
N ARG A 414 15.07 14.32 5.38
CA ARG A 414 16.02 13.26 4.97
C ARG A 414 15.89 12.03 5.88
N SER A 415 15.72 12.21 7.18
CA SER A 415 15.50 11.10 8.12
C SER A 415 14.21 10.34 7.83
N ALA A 416 13.09 11.05 7.62
CA ALA A 416 11.81 10.45 7.26
C ALA A 416 11.87 9.72 5.91
N ALA A 417 12.53 10.30 4.91
CA ALA A 417 12.72 9.68 3.60
C ALA A 417 13.55 8.39 3.71
N SER A 418 14.66 8.41 4.45
CA SER A 418 15.46 7.20 4.70
C SER A 418 14.66 6.10 5.38
N ALA A 419 13.82 6.45 6.36
CA ALA A 419 12.97 5.48 7.04
C ALA A 419 11.94 4.84 6.09
N LEU A 420 11.26 5.65 5.25
CA LEU A 420 10.33 5.16 4.23
C LEU A 420 11.03 4.25 3.20
N ILE A 421 12.24 4.60 2.76
CA ILE A 421 13.05 3.76 1.86
C ILE A 421 13.38 2.43 2.56
N GLY A 422 13.80 2.48 3.81
CA GLY A 422 14.20 1.33 4.63
C GLY A 422 13.09 0.33 4.94
N MET A 423 11.84 0.67 4.67
CA MET A 423 10.67 -0.22 4.81
C MET A 423 10.42 -1.10 3.58
N THR A 424 11.12 -0.88 2.47
CA THR A 424 10.81 -1.50 1.17
C THR A 424 10.80 -3.03 1.25
N ALA A 425 11.86 -3.64 1.81
CA ALA A 425 11.97 -5.09 1.90
C ALA A 425 10.89 -5.72 2.79
N TYR A 426 10.45 -5.04 3.85
CA TYR A 426 9.31 -5.48 4.65
C TYR A 426 8.00 -5.34 3.87
N ALA A 427 7.79 -4.22 3.19
CA ALA A 427 6.56 -3.93 2.45
C ALA A 427 6.28 -4.93 1.33
N ILE A 428 7.32 -5.43 0.65
CA ILE A 428 7.17 -6.49 -0.35
C ILE A 428 7.09 -7.89 0.25
N GLY A 429 7.37 -8.07 1.55
CA GLY A 429 7.32 -9.37 2.22
C GLY A 429 8.61 -10.20 2.16
N ASP A 430 9.75 -9.59 1.81
CA ASP A 430 11.06 -10.23 1.82
C ASP A 430 11.64 -10.36 3.24
N VAL A 431 11.09 -9.61 4.19
CA VAL A 431 11.44 -9.63 5.61
C VAL A 431 10.24 -10.10 6.41
N SER A 432 10.43 -11.10 7.27
CA SER A 432 9.38 -11.61 8.15
C SER A 432 9.03 -10.62 9.26
N ASN A 433 7.91 -10.87 9.93
CA ASN A 433 7.54 -10.22 11.20
C ASN A 433 8.44 -10.61 12.40
N ARG A 434 9.61 -11.21 12.14
CA ARG A 434 10.66 -11.48 13.12
C ARG A 434 12.01 -10.89 12.70
N GLY A 435 12.05 -10.11 11.62
CA GLY A 435 13.28 -9.47 11.16
C GLY A 435 14.26 -10.41 10.47
N THR A 436 13.76 -11.51 9.88
CA THR A 436 14.56 -12.46 9.10
C THR A 436 14.22 -12.37 7.61
N PHE A 437 15.24 -12.45 6.75
CA PHE A 437 15.02 -12.49 5.30
C PHE A 437 14.42 -13.83 4.84
N ASN A 438 13.44 -13.77 3.95
CA ASN A 438 12.82 -14.93 3.31
C ASN A 438 13.66 -15.37 2.10
N SER A 439 14.33 -16.52 2.20
CA SER A 439 15.23 -17.04 1.16
C SER A 439 14.52 -17.42 -0.15
N ALA A 440 13.22 -17.70 -0.12
CA ALA A 440 12.41 -18.07 -1.28
C ALA A 440 12.03 -16.86 -2.16
N ALA A 441 11.81 -15.68 -1.58
CA ALA A 441 11.43 -14.46 -2.31
C ALA A 441 12.64 -13.64 -2.79
N SER A 442 13.79 -13.77 -2.10
CA SER A 442 14.99 -12.93 -2.29
C SER A 442 16.21 -13.67 -2.89
N GLY A 443 16.01 -14.88 -3.44
CA GLY A 443 17.08 -15.77 -3.91
C GLY A 443 17.98 -15.20 -5.01
N LYS A 444 19.22 -15.72 -5.10
CA LYS A 444 20.35 -15.28 -5.96
C LYS A 444 20.09 -15.18 -7.47
N TRP A 445 18.93 -15.59 -7.98
CA TRP A 445 18.65 -15.66 -9.41
C TRP A 445 17.27 -15.07 -9.77
N PRO A 446 17.16 -13.73 -9.87
CA PRO A 446 15.92 -13.05 -10.26
C PRO A 446 15.51 -13.32 -11.72
N GLY A 447 16.25 -14.14 -12.47
CA GLY A 447 16.09 -14.29 -13.92
C GLY A 447 15.03 -15.30 -14.39
N ARG A 448 14.50 -16.19 -13.52
CA ARG A 448 13.60 -17.27 -13.96
C ARG A 448 12.52 -17.73 -12.98
N THR A 449 12.42 -17.16 -11.77
CA THR A 449 11.48 -17.62 -10.74
C THR A 449 10.49 -16.52 -10.37
N PHE A 450 9.22 -16.90 -10.23
CA PHE A 450 8.15 -16.05 -9.73
C PHE A 450 8.52 -15.40 -8.39
N GLN A 451 8.13 -14.14 -8.20
CA GLN A 451 8.34 -13.40 -6.96
C GLN A 451 7.00 -13.07 -6.34
N GLU A 452 6.71 -13.69 -5.20
CA GLU A 452 5.51 -13.43 -4.41
C GLU A 452 5.79 -12.20 -3.55
N ILE A 453 4.97 -11.16 -3.70
CA ILE A 453 5.11 -9.96 -2.87
C ILE A 453 3.82 -9.63 -2.12
N ASN A 454 3.95 -8.97 -0.98
CA ASN A 454 2.83 -8.39 -0.26
C ASN A 454 2.32 -7.15 -1.02
N VAL A 455 1.50 -7.37 -2.04
CA VAL A 455 0.98 -6.31 -2.92
C VAL A 455 0.25 -5.23 -2.14
N VAL A 456 -0.54 -5.61 -1.14
CA VAL A 456 -1.32 -4.64 -0.35
C VAL A 456 -0.38 -3.69 0.40
N ALA A 457 0.63 -4.21 1.09
CA ALA A 457 1.59 -3.37 1.82
C ALA A 457 2.48 -2.56 0.86
N ALA A 458 3.01 -3.19 -0.19
CA ALA A 458 3.83 -2.52 -1.21
C ALA A 458 3.10 -1.33 -1.85
N LEU A 459 1.81 -1.48 -2.19
CA LEU A 459 1.00 -0.39 -2.75
C LEU A 459 0.82 0.79 -1.78
N GLN A 460 0.79 0.54 -0.46
CA GLN A 460 0.73 1.65 0.51
C GLN A 460 2.05 2.43 0.61
N LEU A 461 3.19 1.83 0.25
CA LEU A 461 4.50 2.49 0.31
C LEU A 461 4.80 3.39 -0.90
N VAL A 462 4.30 3.03 -2.08
CA VAL A 462 4.66 3.70 -3.34
C VAL A 462 4.35 5.20 -3.31
N ILE A 463 3.17 5.57 -2.85
CA ILE A 463 2.73 6.97 -2.85
C ILE A 463 3.62 7.83 -1.90
N PRO A 464 3.90 7.39 -0.65
CA PRO A 464 4.93 8.02 0.19
C PRO A 464 6.29 8.16 -0.50
N LEU A 465 6.79 7.09 -1.15
CA LEU A 465 8.07 7.12 -1.87
C LEU A 465 8.06 8.16 -3.01
N LYS A 466 6.98 8.24 -3.78
CA LYS A 466 6.80 9.26 -4.83
C LYS A 466 6.71 10.68 -4.26
N ALA A 467 6.21 10.86 -3.03
CA ALA A 467 6.29 12.15 -2.34
C ALA A 467 7.75 12.52 -2.02
N CYS A 468 8.52 11.58 -1.48
CA CYS A 468 9.95 11.79 -1.24
C CYS A 468 10.71 12.15 -2.53
N LEU A 469 10.34 11.54 -3.67
CA LEU A 469 10.95 11.83 -4.97
C LEU A 469 10.67 13.28 -5.44
N ARG A 470 9.45 13.77 -5.18
CA ARG A 470 9.01 15.13 -5.51
C ARG A 470 9.62 16.19 -4.60
N SER A 471 9.97 15.83 -3.36
CA SER A 471 10.61 16.74 -2.42
C SER A 471 11.93 17.30 -2.97
N GLU A 472 12.16 18.59 -2.79
CA GLU A 472 13.42 19.26 -3.13
C GLU A 472 14.52 19.00 -2.10
N HIS A 473 14.15 18.48 -0.92
CA HIS A 473 15.05 18.34 0.23
C HIS A 473 15.63 16.93 0.40
N THR A 474 15.15 15.97 -0.40
CA THR A 474 15.73 14.62 -0.48
C THR A 474 17.01 14.62 -1.31
N THR A 475 18.01 13.84 -0.89
CA THR A 475 19.33 13.81 -1.54
C THR A 475 19.29 13.01 -2.86
N ALA A 476 20.28 13.19 -3.72
CA ALA A 476 20.39 12.43 -4.97
C ALA A 476 20.44 10.91 -4.71
N ASP A 477 21.18 10.47 -3.69
CA ASP A 477 21.26 9.06 -3.30
C ASP A 477 19.90 8.52 -2.82
N GLN A 478 19.16 9.32 -2.05
CA GLN A 478 17.81 8.95 -1.62
C GLN A 478 16.86 8.85 -2.81
N LYS A 479 16.92 9.79 -3.76
CA LYS A 479 16.12 9.72 -5.00
C LYS A 479 16.44 8.46 -5.81
N GLY A 480 17.72 8.11 -5.95
CA GLY A 480 18.13 6.86 -6.59
C GLY A 480 17.64 5.61 -5.87
N ALA A 481 17.69 5.59 -4.53
CA ALA A 481 17.17 4.49 -3.72
C ALA A 481 15.64 4.36 -3.81
N ILE A 482 14.93 5.49 -3.87
CA ILE A 482 13.47 5.54 -4.08
C ILE A 482 13.11 4.95 -5.45
N ASP A 483 13.81 5.36 -6.51
CA ASP A 483 13.58 4.83 -7.85
C ASP A 483 13.77 3.32 -7.92
N LEU A 484 14.82 2.84 -7.26
CA LEU A 484 15.09 1.41 -7.15
C LEU A 484 14.00 0.68 -6.36
N ALA A 485 13.54 1.25 -5.25
CA ALA A 485 12.45 0.68 -4.46
C ALA A 485 11.15 0.55 -5.27
N ILE A 486 10.75 1.60 -5.99
CA ILE A 486 9.56 1.58 -6.85
C ILE A 486 9.74 0.56 -7.99
N THR A 487 10.95 0.46 -8.55
CA THR A 487 11.28 -0.55 -9.59
C THR A 487 11.13 -1.97 -9.05
N HIS A 488 11.65 -2.26 -7.84
CA HIS A 488 11.48 -3.57 -7.21
C HIS A 488 10.02 -3.91 -6.93
N ILE A 489 9.21 -2.94 -6.47
CA ILE A 489 7.77 -3.12 -6.29
C ILE A 489 7.10 -3.43 -7.63
N GLY A 490 7.43 -2.67 -8.68
CA GLY A 490 6.90 -2.89 -10.04
C GLY A 490 7.29 -4.26 -10.62
N ASP A 491 8.53 -4.69 -10.42
CA ASP A 491 9.00 -6.02 -10.84
C ASP A 491 8.31 -7.14 -10.06
N GLY A 492 8.10 -6.95 -8.76
CA GLY A 492 7.29 -7.85 -7.95
C GLY A 492 5.86 -7.98 -8.51
N LEU A 493 5.19 -6.88 -8.84
CA LEU A 493 3.85 -6.89 -9.44
C LEU A 493 3.82 -7.66 -10.78
N ARG A 494 4.86 -7.55 -11.61
CA ARG A 494 4.96 -8.28 -12.90
C ARG A 494 5.22 -9.77 -12.74
N ARG A 495 5.84 -10.20 -11.64
CA ARG A 495 6.39 -11.57 -11.48
C ARG A 495 5.58 -12.46 -10.53
N GLN A 496 4.32 -12.10 -10.26
CA GLN A 496 3.43 -12.92 -9.43
C GLN A 496 3.20 -14.32 -10.01
N PRO A 497 3.19 -15.39 -9.21
CA PRO A 497 2.95 -16.73 -9.72
C PRO A 497 1.53 -16.92 -10.25
N LEU A 498 1.42 -17.62 -11.39
CA LEU A 498 0.13 -18.02 -11.99
C LEU A 498 -0.52 -19.22 -11.26
N HIS A 499 0.22 -19.90 -10.40
CA HIS A 499 -0.28 -21.10 -9.73
C HIS A 499 -1.30 -20.76 -8.65
N VAL A 500 -2.57 -20.89 -9.01
CA VAL A 500 -3.67 -21.13 -8.07
C VAL A 500 -3.54 -22.61 -7.68
N ALA A 501 -2.89 -22.88 -6.55
CA ALA A 501 -2.81 -24.23 -5.98
C ALA A 501 -4.06 -24.55 -5.17
#